data_AF-A0AAP8TPW3-F1
#
_entry.id   AF-A0AAP8TPW3-F1
#
_cell.length_a   1.000
_cell.length_b   1.000
_cell.length_c   1.000
_cell.angle_alpha   90.00
_cell.angle_beta   90.00
_cell.angle_gamma   90.00
#
_symmetry.space_group_name_H-M   'P 1'
#
loop_
_entity.id
_entity.type
_entity.pdbx_description
1 polymer ?
#
loop_
_entity_poly.entity_id
_entity_poly.type
_entity_poly.pdbx_seq_one_letter_code
_entity_poly.pdbx_strand_id
1 'polypeptide(L)' 'MARKLDSLPQAQREKIETDLLAISVIYNERYGIASTQAETEQQIPDHLLPYFHQRLDYYRRA' A
#
# COMPACT_ATOMS: atom_id res chain seq x y z
N MET A 1 -21.70 3.08 -8.66
CA MET A 1 -20.96 2.30 -9.68
C MET A 1 -19.66 1.82 -9.06
N ALA A 2 -19.56 0.54 -8.70
CA ALA A 2 -18.28 -0.03 -8.26
C ALA A 2 -17.32 0.02 -9.45
N ARG A 3 -16.29 0.87 -9.38
CA ARG A 3 -15.28 1.00 -10.44
C ARG A 3 -14.60 -0.36 -10.54
N LYS A 4 -14.92 -1.16 -11.56
CA LYS A 4 -14.36 -2.49 -11.73
C LYS A 4 -12.84 -2.34 -11.90
N LEU A 5 -12.09 -2.56 -10.82
CA LEU A 5 -10.63 -2.69 -10.82
C LEU A 5 -10.18 -3.81 -11.78
N ASP A 6 -11.12 -4.66 -12.18
CA ASP A 6 -10.95 -5.75 -13.14
C ASP A 6 -10.58 -5.29 -14.56
N SER A 7 -11.06 -4.11 -15.00
CA SER A 7 -10.77 -3.57 -16.34
C SER A 7 -9.47 -2.77 -16.44
N LEU A 8 -8.75 -2.63 -15.33
CA LEU A 8 -7.49 -1.88 -15.31
C LEU A 8 -6.31 -2.78 -15.68
N PRO A 9 -5.29 -2.22 -16.36
CA PRO A 9 -4.05 -2.96 -16.62
C PRO A 9 -3.41 -3.38 -15.28
N GLN A 10 -2.79 -4.56 -15.27
CA GLN A 10 -2.22 -5.19 -14.08
C GLN A 10 -1.35 -4.21 -13.25
N ALA A 11 -0.48 -3.45 -13.93
CA ALA A 11 0.37 -2.45 -13.28
C ALA A 11 -0.38 -1.34 -12.52
N GLN A 12 -1.60 -0.97 -12.95
CA GLN A 12 -2.41 -0.01 -12.21
C GLN A 12 -3.10 -0.66 -11.01
N ARG A 13 -3.52 -1.93 -11.13
CA ARG A 13 -4.09 -2.68 -10.02
C ARG A 13 -3.05 -2.86 -8.91
N GLU A 14 -1.86 -3.30 -9.26
CA GLU A 14 -0.78 -3.52 -8.29
C GLU A 14 -0.39 -2.23 -7.58
N LYS A 15 -0.40 -1.08 -8.28
CA LYS A 15 -0.20 0.25 -7.65
C LYS A 15 -1.31 0.60 -6.66
N ILE A 16 -2.56 0.30 -6.98
CA ILE A 16 -3.69 0.56 -6.08
C ILE A 16 -3.63 -0.36 -4.86
N GLU A 17 -3.31 -1.64 -5.06
CA GLU A 17 -3.11 -2.61 -3.96
C GLU A 17 -1.97 -2.18 -3.05
N THR A 18 -0.85 -1.75 -3.63
CA THR A 18 0.29 -1.20 -2.87
C THR A 18 -0.10 0.02 -2.05
N ASP A 19 -0.93 0.90 -2.61
CA ASP A 19 -1.41 2.10 -1.92
C ASP A 19 -2.35 1.76 -0.76
N LEU A 20 -3.26 0.79 -0.96
CA LEU A 20 -4.14 0.27 0.09
C LEU A 20 -3.34 -0.34 1.25
N LEU A 21 -2.33 -1.14 0.93
CA LEU A 21 -1.42 -1.71 1.92
C LEU A 21 -0.68 -0.62 2.70
N ALA A 22 -0.22 0.44 2.02
CA ALA A 22 0.45 1.56 2.69
C ALA A 22 -0.49 2.25 3.69
N ILE A 23 -1.74 2.51 3.30
CA ILE A 23 -2.75 3.10 4.18
C ILE A 23 -3.05 2.17 5.37
N SER A 24 -3.17 0.87 5.15
CA SER A 24 -3.39 -0.11 6.22
C SER A 24 -2.24 -0.10 7.24
N VAL A 25 -0.98 -0.03 6.78
CA VAL A 25 0.18 0.07 7.67
C VAL A 25 0.12 1.33 8.51
N ILE A 26 -0.14 2.49 7.90
CA ILE A 26 -0.23 3.78 8.60
C ILE A 26 -1.41 3.82 9.57
N TYR A 27 -2.55 3.28 9.18
CA TYR A 27 -3.70 3.15 10.06
C TYR A 27 -3.32 2.35 11.30
N ASN A 28 -2.82 1.13 11.13
CA ASN A 28 -2.42 0.28 12.23
C ASN A 28 -1.34 0.94 13.12
N GLU A 29 -0.36 1.62 12.52
CA GLU A 29 0.68 2.40 13.22
C GLU A 29 0.08 3.52 14.09
N ARG A 30 -0.90 4.28 13.57
CA ARG A 30 -1.59 5.35 14.32
C ARG A 30 -2.46 4.83 15.46
N TYR A 31 -3.07 3.65 15.30
CA TYR A 31 -3.97 3.06 16.30
C TYR A 31 -3.25 2.11 17.27
N GLY A 32 -1.91 2.01 17.21
CA GLY A 32 -1.13 1.16 18.10
C GLY A 32 -1.38 -0.35 17.91
N ILE A 33 -1.96 -0.72 16.77
CA ILE A 33 -2.10 -2.11 16.34
C ILE A 33 -0.72 -2.53 15.87
N ALA A 34 -0.25 -3.72 16.28
CA ALA A 34 1.04 -4.25 15.85
C ALA A 34 1.08 -4.31 14.31
N SER A 35 1.66 -3.28 13.71
CA SER A 35 1.69 -3.07 12.27
C SER A 35 3.04 -3.54 11.78
N THR A 36 3.04 -4.63 11.03
CA THR A 36 4.24 -5.21 10.46
C THR A 36 4.41 -4.67 9.06
N GLN A 37 4.91 -3.42 8.99
CA GLN A 37 5.42 -2.84 7.74
C GLN A 37 6.33 -3.86 7.03
N ALA A 38 7.21 -4.53 7.78
CA ALA A 38 8.10 -5.56 7.28
C ALA A 38 7.37 -6.77 6.65
N GLU A 39 6.24 -7.23 7.21
CA GLU A 39 5.47 -8.32 6.60
C GLU A 39 4.78 -7.84 5.32
N THR A 40 4.31 -6.60 5.31
CA THR A 40 3.69 -5.98 4.12
C THR A 40 4.72 -5.79 3.00
N GLU A 41 5.94 -5.38 3.33
CA GLU A 41 7.06 -5.27 2.38
C GLU A 41 7.38 -6.63 1.72
N GLN A 42 7.27 -7.75 2.46
CA GLN A 42 7.46 -9.08 1.89
C GLN A 42 6.34 -9.53 0.93
N GLN A 43 5.14 -8.96 1.06
CA GLN A 43 4.02 -9.25 0.15
C GLN A 43 4.06 -8.44 -1.14
N ILE A 44 4.75 -7.28 -1.12
CA ILE A 44 4.81 -6.36 -2.26
C ILE A 44 5.94 -6.81 -3.19
N PRO A 45 5.71 -6.85 -4.52
CA PRO A 45 6.76 -7.20 -5.45
C PRO A 45 7.85 -6.12 -5.47
N ASP A 46 9.10 -6.55 -5.66
CA ASP A 46 10.31 -5.72 -5.50
C ASP A 46 10.26 -4.40 -6.29
N HIS A 47 9.66 -4.44 -7.48
CA HIS A 47 9.50 -3.28 -8.36
C HIS A 47 8.50 -2.21 -7.84
N LEU A 48 7.66 -2.55 -6.86
CA LEU A 48 6.72 -1.64 -6.20
C LEU A 48 7.14 -1.23 -4.80
N LEU A 49 8.15 -1.87 -4.20
CA LEU A 49 8.75 -1.42 -2.93
C LEU A 49 9.11 0.06 -2.92
N PRO A 50 9.84 0.63 -3.91
CA PRO A 50 10.15 2.05 -3.90
C PRO A 50 8.90 2.94 -3.95
N TYR A 51 7.85 2.50 -4.66
CA TYR A 51 6.57 3.19 -4.70
C TYR A 51 5.83 3.13 -3.35
N PHE A 52 5.86 1.95 -2.69
CA PHE A 52 5.29 1.74 -1.37
C PHE A 52 5.92 2.65 -0.32
N HIS A 53 7.26 2.71 -0.24
CA HIS A 53 7.96 3.59 0.69
C HIS A 53 7.61 5.07 0.46
N GLN A 54 7.54 5.50 -0.81
CA GLN A 54 7.13 6.88 -1.13
C GLN A 54 5.71 7.17 -0.66
N ARG A 55 4.79 6.21 -0.76
CA ARG A 55 3.41 6.35 -0.25
C ARG A 55 3.33 6.34 1.26
N LEU A 56 4.11 5.50 1.94
CA LEU A 56 4.18 5.50 3.41
C LEU A 56 4.65 6.86 3.92
N ASP A 57 5.71 7.44 3.36
CA ASP A 57 6.20 8.76 3.76
C ASP A 57 5.14 9.85 3.49
N TYR A 58 4.46 9.80 2.35
CA TYR A 58 3.35 10.70 2.03
C TYR A 58 2.22 10.61 3.08
N TYR A 59 1.77 9.41 3.43
CA TYR A 59 0.69 9.19 4.39
C TYR A 59 1.09 9.42 5.86
N ARG A 60 2.38 9.34 6.19
CA ARG A 60 2.90 9.76 7.51
C ARG A 60 2.89 11.28 7.67
N ARG A 61 3.17 12.02 6.59
CA ARG A 61 3.21 13.48 6.57
C ARG A 61 1.84 14.14 6.37
N ALA A 62 0.86 13.41 5.87
CA ALA A 62 -0.52 13.84 5.67
C ALA A 62 -1.34 13.83 6.97
#